data_AF-A0AAD4BJ62-F1
#
_entry.id   AF-A0AAD4BJ62-F1
#
_cell.length_a   1.000
_cell.length_b   1.000
_cell.length_c   1.000
_cell.angle_alpha   90.00
_cell.angle_beta   90.00
_cell.angle_gamma   90.00
#
_symmetry.space_group_name_H-M   'P 1'
#
loop_
_entity.id
_entity.type
_entity.pdbx_description
1 polymer ?
#
loop_
_entity_poly.entity_id
_entity_poly.type
_entity_poly.pdbx_seq_one_letter_code
_entity_poly.pdbx_strand_id
1 'polypeptide(L)' 'VLFAFSLPTIHQKYVQLPCMGDPMPNAIIEDPHFWPYFEDAIGAIDGTHIPCTPSAEECEMTQNRKE' A
#
# COMPACT_ATOMS: atom_id res chain seq x y z
N VAL A 1 12.31 -10.62 8.18
CA VAL A 1 10.85 -10.87 8.29
C VAL A 1 10.07 -10.02 7.29
N LEU A 2 10.25 -8.69 7.27
CA LEU A 2 9.52 -7.81 6.35
C LEU A 2 9.72 -8.11 4.85
N PHE A 3 10.95 -8.49 4.45
CA PHE A 3 11.27 -8.82 3.05
C PHE A 3 10.44 -9.98 2.47
N ALA A 4 9.89 -10.87 3.32
CA ALA A 4 9.05 -11.96 2.84
C ALA A 4 7.80 -11.45 2.12
N PHE A 5 7.22 -10.31 2.56
CA PHE A 5 6.04 -9.70 1.95
C PHE A 5 6.35 -9.03 0.60
N SER A 6 7.61 -8.69 0.35
CA SER A 6 8.09 -8.16 -0.93
C SER A 6 8.46 -9.26 -1.92
N LEU A 7 8.41 -10.54 -1.52
CA LEU A 7 8.65 -11.64 -2.46
C LEU A 7 7.56 -11.64 -3.54
N PRO A 8 7.91 -11.88 -4.82
CA PRO A 8 6.95 -11.86 -5.91
C PRO A 8 5.75 -12.77 -5.68
N THR A 9 5.97 -13.93 -5.05
CA THR A 9 4.92 -14.91 -4.75
C THR A 9 3.87 -14.43 -3.75
N ILE A 10 4.21 -13.50 -2.87
CA ILE A 10 3.28 -12.90 -1.90
C ILE A 10 2.74 -11.60 -2.47
N HIS A 11 3.62 -10.70 -2.90
CA HIS A 11 3.23 -9.39 -3.39
C HIS A 11 2.28 -9.47 -4.59
N GLN A 12 2.63 -10.21 -5.65
CA GLN A 12 1.78 -10.29 -6.85
C GLN A 12 0.46 -11.02 -6.59
N LYS A 13 0.42 -11.91 -5.60
CA LYS A 13 -0.78 -12.68 -5.27
C LYS A 13 -1.79 -11.83 -4.52
N TYR A 14 -1.33 -11.01 -3.58
CA TYR A 14 -2.20 -10.32 -2.61
C TYR A 14 -2.27 -8.80 -2.79
N VAL A 15 -1.33 -8.18 -3.50
CA VAL A 15 -1.35 -6.75 -3.83
C VAL A 15 -1.84 -6.60 -5.26
N GLN A 16 -3.10 -6.24 -5.42
CA GLN A 16 -3.72 -5.99 -6.72
C GLN A 16 -4.40 -4.63 -6.67
N LEU A 17 -4.26 -3.87 -7.75
CA LEU A 17 -4.92 -2.57 -7.85
C LEU A 17 -6.40 -2.83 -8.17
N PRO A 18 -7.35 -2.26 -7.41
CA PRO A 18 -8.76 -2.37 -7.74
C PRO A 18 -9.04 -1.68 -9.09
N CYS A 19 -9.90 -2.28 -9.90
CA CYS A 19 -10.48 -1.67 -11.08
C CYS A 19 -11.55 -0.64 -10.67
N MET A 20 -11.83 0.36 -11.52
CA MET A 20 -12.81 1.44 -11.27
C MET A 20 -14.26 0.95 -11.06
N GLY A 21 -14.52 -0.36 -11.06
CA GLY A 21 -15.84 -0.94 -10.77
C GLY A 21 -15.80 -2.06 -9.73
N ASP A 22 -14.65 -2.31 -9.09
CA ASP A 22 -14.56 -3.36 -8.08
C ASP A 22 -15.30 -2.91 -6.81
N PRO A 23 -16.16 -3.77 -6.23
CA PRO A 23 -16.89 -3.42 -5.02
C PRO A 23 -15.94 -3.33 -3.84
N MET A 24 -16.17 -2.33 -2.99
CA MET A 24 -15.50 -2.22 -1.70
C MET A 24 -15.75 -3.50 -0.86
N PRO A 25 -14.73 -4.04 -0.17
CA PRO A 25 -14.92 -5.20 0.70
C PRO A 25 -15.97 -4.94 1.78
N ASN A 26 -16.87 -5.91 1.99
CA ASN A 26 -17.93 -5.81 3.01
C ASN A 26 -17.41 -5.48 4.41
N ALA A 27 -16.24 -5.98 4.78
CA ALA A 27 -15.62 -5.69 6.08
C ALA A 27 -15.36 -4.19 6.32
N ILE A 28 -15.23 -3.39 5.26
CA ILE A 28 -15.08 -1.93 5.34
C ILE A 28 -16.44 -1.24 5.30
N ILE A 29 -17.37 -1.73 4.47
CA ILE A 29 -18.72 -1.17 4.33
C ILE A 29 -19.54 -1.37 5.61
N GLU A 30 -19.44 -2.55 6.22
CA GLU A 30 -20.25 -2.95 7.36
C GLU A 30 -19.72 -2.40 8.70
N ASP A 31 -18.47 -1.93 8.74
CA ASP A 31 -17.89 -1.34 9.95
C ASP A 31 -18.08 0.19 9.96
N PRO A 32 -18.90 0.73 10.88
CA PRO A 32 -19.14 2.17 10.98
C PRO A 32 -17.91 2.97 11.41
N HIS A 33 -16.85 2.32 11.93
CA HIS A 33 -15.58 3.00 12.21
C HIS A 33 -14.73 3.19 10.96
N PHE A 34 -14.97 2.42 9.89
CA PHE A 34 -14.22 2.54 8.64
C PHE A 34 -15.03 3.26 7.57
N TRP A 35 -16.31 2.94 7.38
CA TRP A 35 -17.11 3.44 6.27
C TRP A 35 -17.05 4.97 6.06
N PRO A 36 -17.16 5.82 7.11
CA PRO A 36 -17.12 7.28 6.93
C PRO A 36 -15.80 7.81 6.33
N TYR A 37 -14.72 7.02 6.37
CA TYR A 37 -13.41 7.41 5.85
C TYR A 37 -13.12 6.82 4.46
N PHE A 38 -13.85 5.76 4.07
CA PHE A 38 -13.58 5.00 2.85
C PHE A 38 -14.75 5.01 1.85
N GLU A 39 -15.85 5.71 2.14
CA GLU A 39 -17.04 5.73 1.25
C GLU A 39 -16.74 6.24 -0.17
N ASP A 40 -15.81 7.19 -0.29
CA ASP A 40 -15.34 7.74 -1.57
C ASP A 40 -13.94 7.22 -1.98
N ALA A 41 -13.39 6.26 -1.22
CA ALA A 41 -12.07 5.72 -1.51
C ALA A 41 -12.12 4.73 -2.69
N ILE A 42 -11.58 5.14 -3.83
CA ILE A 42 -11.37 4.25 -5.00
C ILE A 42 -10.25 3.22 -4.72
N GLY A 43 -9.40 3.53 -3.74
CA GLY A 43 -8.34 2.67 -3.23
C GLY A 43 -7.42 3.47 -2.30
N ALA A 44 -6.64 2.78 -1.47
CA ALA A 44 -5.54 3.44 -0.77
C ALA A 44 -4.48 3.81 -1.80
N ILE A 45 -4.38 5.10 -2.16
CA ILE A 45 -3.19 5.65 -2.83
C ILE A 45 -2.12 5.84 -1.76
N ASP A 46 -1.72 4.76 -1.10
CA ASP A 46 -0.55 4.78 -0.22
C ASP A 46 0.35 3.60 -0.55
N GLY A 47 1.58 3.93 -0.94
CA GLY A 47 2.61 2.95 -1.19
C GLY A 47 2.57 2.26 -2.54
N THR A 48 2.61 2.99 -3.67
CA THR A 48 3.60 2.57 -4.68
C THR A 48 4.97 2.81 -4.05
N HIS A 49 5.35 1.96 -3.10
CA HIS A 49 6.74 1.61 -2.92
C HIS A 49 7.12 0.96 -4.25
N ILE A 50 7.48 1.80 -5.22
CA ILE A 50 8.50 1.40 -6.17
C ILE A 50 9.57 0.79 -5.26
N PRO A 51 9.96 -0.48 -5.46
CA PRO A 51 11.12 -1.02 -4.77
C PRO A 51 12.34 -0.25 -5.26
N CYS A 52 12.47 0.98 -4.78
CA CYS A 52 13.62 1.82 -4.89
C CYS A 52 14.44 1.39 -3.68
N THR A 53 15.29 0.39 -3.89
CA THR A 53 16.50 0.27 -3.10
C THR A 53 17.48 1.25 -3.72
N PRO A 54 17.56 2.52 -3.24
CA PRO A 54 18.62 3.42 -3.68
C PRO A 54 19.97 2.75 -3.44
N SER A 55 20.97 3.09 -4.24
CA SER A 55 22.34 2.64 -3.98
C SER A 55 22.79 3.09 -2.58
N ALA A 56 23.82 2.46 -2.02
CA ALA A 56 24.32 2.81 -0.68
C ALA A 56 24.66 4.31 -0.56
N GLU A 57 25.08 4.93 -1.67
CA GLU A 57 25.43 6.36 -1.77
C GLU A 57 24.19 7.27 -1.77
N GLU A 58 23.05 6.80 -2.31
CA GLU A 58 21.80 7.56 -2.41
C GLU A 58 20.88 7.37 -1.20
N CYS A 59 21.13 6.35 -0.38
CA CYS A 59 20.35 6.03 0.81
C CYS A 59 20.44 7.14 1.87
N GLU A 60 21.61 7.77 2.02
CA GLU A 60 21.80 8.89 2.97
C GLU A 60 20.97 10.14 2.59
N MET A 61 20.76 10.38 1.29
CA MET A 61 19.97 11.53 0.82
C MET A 61 18.46 11.31 0.87
N THR A 62 18.01 10.05 0.81
CA THR A 62 16.60 9.68 0.66
C THR A 62 15.96 9.24 1.98
N GLN A 63 16.74 9.06 3.04
CA GLN A 63 16.23 8.86 4.38
C GLN A 63 15.81 10.20 4.99
N ASN A 64 14.51 10.36 5.23
CA ASN A 64 13.97 11.49 5.97
C ASN A 64 14.68 11.62 7.32
N ARG A 65 15.43 12.71 7.52
CA ARG A 65 15.95 13.10 8.83
C ARG A 65 14.78 13.66 9.62
N LYS A 66 14.33 12.96 10.66
CA LYS A 66 13.46 13.58 11.66
C LYS A 66 14.36 14.53 12.47
N GLU A 67 14.16 15.83 12.27
CA GLU A 67 14.63 16.88 13.18
C GLU A 67 13.89 16.80 14.52
#